data_AF-Q5C1Q6-F1
#
_entry.id   AF-Q5C1Q6-F1
#
_cell.length_a   1.000
_cell.length_b   1.000
_cell.length_c   1.000
_cell.angle_alpha   90.00
_cell.angle_beta   90.00
_cell.angle_gamma   90.00
#
_symmetry.space_group_name_H-M   'P 1'
#
loop_
_entity.id
_entity.type
_entity.pdbx_description
1 polymer ?
#
loop_
_entity_poly.entity_id
_entity_poly.type
_entity_poly.pdbx_seq_one_letter_code
_entity_poly.pdbx_strand_id
1 'polypeptide(L)'
;MKWYYFDQNLSNGMVNDSITSVNLVFISIALRINSMPWFLKQIIELIESRFHEYLFITKTVNELLWGYNDELLTYLSRHGFNMSTVTHIGLFINKNNTLSDYVTINDGLHNNKMIGQITRYHGNTTLSYWNSSTAKYDKR
;
A
#
# COMPACT_ATOMS: atom_id res chain seq x y z
N MET A 1 5.85 16.40 -7.85
CA MET A 1 6.24 16.15 -6.44
C MET A 1 5.03 16.47 -5.59
N LYS A 2 4.58 15.53 -4.75
CA LYS A 2 3.39 15.72 -3.92
C LYS A 2 3.81 15.79 -2.45
N TRP A 3 3.18 16.70 -1.73
CA TRP A 3 3.40 16.95 -0.31
C TRP A 3 2.05 16.98 0.38
N TYR A 4 2.00 16.41 1.57
CA TYR A 4 0.83 16.35 2.42
C TYR A 4 1.18 17.05 3.73
N TYR A 5 0.40 18.07 4.07
CA TYR A 5 0.47 18.77 5.34
C TYR A 5 -0.87 18.62 6.06
N PHE A 6 -0.80 18.39 7.36
CA PHE A 6 -2.00 18.28 8.18
C PHE A 6 -2.49 19.67 8.59
N ASP A 7 -3.79 19.92 8.42
CA ASP A 7 -4.46 21.14 8.86
C ASP A 7 -5.56 20.78 9.86
N GLN A 8 -5.35 21.16 11.11
CA GLN A 8 -6.26 20.86 12.22
C GLN A 8 -7.61 21.56 12.08
N ASN A 9 -7.65 22.76 11.49
CA ASN A 9 -8.89 23.56 11.40
C ASN A 9 -9.85 23.00 10.34
N LEU A 10 -9.32 22.23 9.40
CA LEU A 10 -10.07 21.58 8.33
C LEU A 10 -10.29 20.08 8.61
N SER A 11 -9.96 19.62 9.81
CA SER A 11 -10.04 18.22 10.22
C SER A 11 -10.97 18.03 11.42
N ASN A 12 -11.71 16.91 11.44
CA ASN A 12 -12.64 16.58 12.53
C ASN A 12 -11.94 16.01 13.79
N GLY A 13 -10.62 15.81 13.74
CA GLY A 13 -9.85 15.15 14.79
C GLY A 13 -8.36 15.45 14.65
N MET A 14 -7.55 14.84 15.51
CA MET A 14 -6.10 14.98 15.54
C MET A 14 -5.40 13.77 14.90
N VAL A 15 -4.16 13.95 14.46
CA VAL A 15 -3.36 12.85 13.88
C VAL A 15 -2.98 11.76 14.89
N ASN A 16 -3.05 12.06 16.19
CA ASN A 16 -2.81 11.12 17.28
C ASN A 16 -4.09 10.42 17.77
N ASP A 17 -5.25 10.70 17.16
CA ASP A 17 -6.49 10.00 17.50
C ASP A 17 -6.36 8.52 17.14
N SER A 18 -6.78 7.66 18.07
CA SER A 18 -6.73 6.21 17.92
C SER A 18 -7.92 5.69 17.13
N ILE A 19 -7.65 4.84 16.15
CA ILE A 19 -8.65 4.14 15.34
C ILE A 19 -8.40 2.65 15.48
N THR A 20 -9.46 1.90 15.80
CA THR A 20 -9.46 0.44 15.69
C THR A 20 -9.83 0.06 14.26
N SER A 21 -8.93 -0.64 13.58
CA SER A 21 -9.12 -1.10 12.21
C SER A 21 -8.66 -2.55 12.08
N VAL A 22 -8.98 -3.14 10.94
CA VAL A 22 -8.46 -4.46 10.57
C VAL A 22 -6.95 -4.39 10.40
N ASN A 23 -6.25 -5.39 10.94
CA ASN A 23 -4.81 -5.53 10.80
C ASN A 23 -4.44 -5.97 9.38
N LEU A 24 -3.99 -5.02 8.57
CA LEU A 24 -3.56 -5.28 7.20
C LEU A 24 -2.37 -6.23 7.11
N VAL A 25 -1.50 -6.23 8.13
CA VAL A 25 -0.32 -7.09 8.19
C VAL A 25 -0.74 -8.53 8.38
N PHE A 26 -1.60 -8.75 9.37
CA PHE A 26 -2.20 -10.04 9.69
C PHE A 26 -2.85 -10.66 8.45
N ILE A 27 -3.70 -9.90 7.74
CA ILE A 27 -4.36 -10.38 6.52
C ILE A 27 -3.34 -10.69 5.42
N SER A 28 -2.33 -9.84 5.24
CA SER A 28 -1.31 -10.03 4.21
C SER A 28 -0.49 -11.30 4.45
N ILE A 29 -0.12 -11.57 5.71
CA ILE A 29 0.57 -12.79 6.12
C ILE A 29 -0.36 -14.00 5.88
N ALA A 30 -1.62 -13.94 6.32
CA ALA A 30 -2.59 -15.01 6.15
C ALA A 30 -2.80 -15.40 4.67
N LEU A 31 -2.86 -14.42 3.76
CA LEU A 31 -2.93 -14.66 2.32
C LEU A 31 -1.65 -15.31 1.78
N ARG A 32 -0.49 -14.92 2.30
CA ARG A 32 0.81 -15.43 1.85
C ARG A 32 1.07 -16.86 2.30
N ILE A 33 0.80 -17.19 3.56
CA ILE A 33 1.04 -18.52 4.13
C ILE A 33 0.18 -19.61 3.49
N ASN A 34 -0.98 -19.28 2.91
CA ASN A 34 -1.84 -20.24 2.23
C ASN A 34 -1.16 -20.91 1.01
N SER A 35 -0.14 -20.27 0.43
CA SER A 35 0.66 -20.83 -0.65
C SER A 35 1.90 -21.62 -0.18
N MET A 36 2.18 -21.65 1.13
CA MET A 36 3.37 -22.28 1.70
C MET A 36 3.15 -23.76 2.07
N PRO A 37 4.23 -24.56 2.14
CA PRO A 37 4.17 -25.89 2.74
C PRO A 37 3.54 -25.91 4.13
N TRP A 38 2.79 -26.96 4.42
CA TRP A 38 2.01 -27.12 5.66
C TRP A 38 2.85 -26.93 6.94
N PHE A 39 4.11 -27.37 6.95
CA PHE A 39 4.97 -27.29 8.14
C PHE A 39 5.39 -25.85 8.43
N LEU A 40 5.64 -25.03 7.40
CA LEU A 40 5.96 -23.61 7.59
C LEU A 40 4.74 -22.85 8.11
N LYS A 41 3.55 -23.18 7.58
CA LYS A 41 2.29 -22.61 8.06
C LYS A 41 2.10 -22.84 9.55
N GLN A 42 2.29 -24.06 10.04
CA GLN A 42 2.18 -24.36 11.48
C GLN A 42 3.20 -23.58 12.34
N ILE A 43 4.44 -23.42 11.86
CA ILE A 43 5.45 -22.62 12.57
C ILE A 43 5.02 -21.16 12.67
N ILE A 44 4.49 -20.59 11.59
CA ILE A 44 4.04 -19.20 11.56
C ILE A 44 2.80 -19.00 12.43
N GLU A 45 1.82 -19.90 12.39
CA GLU A 45 0.64 -19.87 13.27
C GLU A 45 1.05 -19.94 14.76
N LEU A 46 2.06 -20.75 15.10
CA LEU A 46 2.61 -20.81 16.45
C LEU A 46 3.28 -19.48 16.85
N ILE A 47 4.07 -18.88 15.96
CA ILE A 47 4.69 -17.57 16.20
C ILE A 47 3.60 -16.50 16.39
N GLU A 48 2.63 -16.44 15.49
CA GLU A 48 1.50 -15.51 15.52
C GLU A 48 0.76 -15.57 16.85
N SER A 49 0.47 -16.79 17.34
CA SER A 49 -0.19 -17.00 18.65
C SER A 49 0.60 -16.43 19.84
N ARG A 50 1.92 -16.31 19.73
CA ARG A 50 2.79 -15.74 20.78
C ARG A 50 2.90 -14.23 20.73
N PHE A 51 2.77 -13.63 19.55
CA PHE A 51 2.83 -12.17 19.40
C PHE A 51 1.50 -11.50 19.78
N HIS A 52 0.44 -12.27 20.07
CA HIS A 52 -0.90 -11.74 20.34
C HIS A 52 -1.36 -10.76 19.26
N GLU A 53 -0.97 -10.98 18.01
CA GLU A 53 -1.47 -10.21 16.88
C GLU A 53 -2.93 -10.58 16.65
N TYR A 54 -3.80 -9.57 16.68
CA TYR A 54 -5.24 -9.74 16.50
C TYR A 54 -5.65 -9.29 15.10
N LEU A 55 -6.77 -9.83 14.61
CA LEU A 55 -7.41 -9.39 13.37
C LEU A 55 -7.74 -7.88 13.38
N PHE A 56 -7.92 -7.30 14.58
CA PHE A 56 -8.14 -5.87 14.77
C PHE A 56 -7.00 -5.27 15.59
N ILE A 57 -6.48 -4.15 15.12
CA ILE A 57 -5.44 -3.36 15.80
C ILE A 57 -5.96 -1.96 16.09
N THR A 58 -5.46 -1.37 17.16
CA THR A 58 -5.71 0.04 17.48
C THR A 58 -4.42 0.81 17.30
N LYS A 59 -4.44 1.79 16.40
CA LYS A 59 -3.29 2.64 16.06
C LYS A 59 -3.77 4.07 15.83
N THR A 60 -2.84 5.02 15.94
CA THR A 60 -3.15 6.42 15.64
C THR A 60 -3.39 6.62 14.13
N VAL A 61 -4.14 7.67 13.77
CA VAL A 61 -4.31 8.09 12.36
C VAL A 61 -2.95 8.25 11.67
N ASN A 62 -1.97 8.86 12.35
CA ASN A 62 -0.63 9.06 11.84
C ASN A 62 0.07 7.73 11.49
N GLU A 63 0.02 6.76 12.40
CA GLU A 63 0.60 5.44 12.18
C GLU A 63 -0.07 4.69 11.03
N LEU A 64 -1.40 4.72 10.93
CA LEU A 64 -2.13 4.04 9.86
C LEU A 64 -1.85 4.65 8.47
N LEU A 65 -1.73 5.97 8.39
CA LEU A 65 -1.47 6.67 7.13
C LEU A 65 -0.01 6.58 6.72
N TRP A 66 0.90 7.01 7.59
CA TRP A 66 2.31 7.23 7.22
C TRP A 66 3.21 6.06 7.55
N GLY A 67 2.82 5.27 8.54
CA GLY A 67 3.36 3.96 8.80
C GLY A 67 3.69 3.70 10.25
N TYR A 68 3.74 2.42 10.59
CA TYR A 68 4.26 1.91 11.85
C TYR A 68 5.11 0.65 11.58
N ASN A 69 5.96 0.29 12.54
CA ASN A 69 6.69 -0.97 12.49
C ASN A 69 5.85 -2.07 13.10
N ASP A 70 5.64 -3.16 12.35
CA ASP A 70 4.91 -4.33 12.82
C ASP A 70 5.88 -5.36 13.42
N GLU A 71 5.61 -5.81 14.65
CA GLU A 71 6.53 -6.67 15.40
C GLU A 71 6.59 -8.08 14.83
N LEU A 72 5.43 -8.67 14.49
CA LEU A 72 5.34 -10.00 13.90
C LEU A 72 6.04 -10.04 12.55
N LEU A 73 5.76 -9.10 11.66
CA LEU A 73 6.38 -9.04 10.35
C LEU A 73 7.90 -8.80 10.46
N THR A 74 8.32 -7.94 11.37
CA THR A 74 9.75 -7.73 11.65
C THR A 74 10.43 -9.01 12.13
N TYR A 75 9.77 -9.75 13.02
CA TYR A 75 10.29 -11.02 13.53
C TYR A 75 10.40 -12.07 12.43
N LEU A 76 9.34 -12.24 11.63
CA LEU A 76 9.31 -13.19 10.52
C LEU A 76 10.40 -12.88 9.49
N SER A 77 10.52 -11.62 9.05
CA SER A 77 11.54 -11.21 8.09
C SER A 77 12.97 -11.44 8.62
N ARG A 78 13.22 -11.21 9.92
CA ARG A 78 14.53 -11.48 10.55
C ARG A 78 14.87 -12.96 10.65
N HIS A 79 13.87 -13.83 10.80
CA HIS A 79 14.06 -15.29 10.90
C HIS A 79 14.00 -16.01 9.54
N GLY A 80 14.15 -15.27 8.44
CA GLY A 80 14.26 -15.83 7.09
C GLY A 80 12.93 -16.19 6.43
N PHE A 81 11.80 -15.83 7.05
CA PHE A 81 10.50 -15.94 6.38
C PHE A 81 10.37 -14.75 5.42
N ASN A 82 10.45 -15.04 4.11
CA ASN A 82 10.30 -14.02 3.06
C ASN A 82 8.83 -13.60 2.89
N MET A 83 8.30 -12.92 3.91
CA MET A 83 6.92 -12.41 3.96
C MET A 83 6.80 -11.06 3.26
N SER A 84 7.77 -10.17 3.49
CA SER A 84 7.85 -8.86 2.87
C SER A 84 9.29 -8.34 2.96
N THR A 85 9.70 -7.56 1.96
CA THR A 85 10.94 -6.79 1.98
C THR A 85 10.83 -5.51 2.82
N VAL A 86 9.61 -5.16 3.25
CA VAL A 86 9.31 -3.95 4.02
C VAL A 86 8.57 -4.34 5.29
N THR A 87 9.09 -3.92 6.44
CA THR A 87 8.50 -4.15 7.78
C THR A 87 7.72 -2.94 8.29
N HIS A 88 7.82 -1.81 7.59
CA HIS A 88 7.09 -0.58 7.88
C HIS A 88 5.81 -0.55 7.04
N ILE A 89 4.64 -0.40 7.68
CA ILE A 89 3.35 -0.55 7.03
C ILE A 89 2.50 0.68 7.28
N GLY A 90 1.99 1.26 6.20
CA GLY A 90 1.05 2.39 6.21
C GLY A 90 0.39 2.54 4.84
N LEU A 91 -0.79 3.15 4.80
CA LEU A 91 -1.59 3.30 3.58
C LEU A 91 -0.91 4.22 2.54
N PHE A 92 -0.21 5.25 3.01
CA PHE A 92 0.48 6.27 2.22
C PHE A 92 1.99 6.27 2.50
N ILE A 93 2.54 5.11 2.88
CA ILE A 93 3.97 4.95 3.13
C ILE A 93 4.78 5.43 1.92
N ASN A 94 5.81 6.27 2.17
CA ASN A 94 6.66 6.87 1.14
C ASN A 94 5.90 7.66 0.05
N LYS A 95 4.67 8.13 0.32
CA LYS A 95 3.93 9.00 -0.60
C LYS A 95 4.08 10.49 -0.28
N ASN A 96 4.52 10.84 0.93
CA ASN A 96 4.82 12.22 1.27
C ASN A 96 6.21 12.60 0.77
N ASN A 97 6.31 13.78 0.15
CA ASN A 97 7.56 14.34 -0.36
C ASN A 97 8.24 13.50 -1.46
N THR A 98 7.46 12.70 -2.20
CA THR A 98 7.99 11.89 -3.31
C THR A 98 7.55 12.42 -4.67
N LEU A 99 8.38 12.11 -5.68
CA LEU A 99 8.07 12.44 -7.06
C LEU A 99 6.77 11.74 -7.47
N SER A 100 5.94 12.48 -8.19
CA SER A 100 4.70 11.93 -8.73
C SER A 100 5.03 10.99 -9.88
N ASP A 101 4.09 10.09 -10.15
CA ASP A 101 4.18 9.17 -11.27
C ASP A 101 4.48 9.89 -12.59
N TYR A 102 5.30 9.26 -13.43
CA TYR A 102 5.68 9.83 -14.72
C TYR A 102 4.56 9.60 -15.74
N VAL A 103 3.96 10.69 -16.22
CA VAL A 103 2.84 10.67 -17.16
C VAL A 103 3.18 11.52 -18.37
N THR A 104 2.95 10.98 -19.57
CA THR A 104 3.08 11.73 -20.83
C THR A 104 1.69 12.18 -21.27
N ILE A 105 1.53 13.48 -21.47
CA ILE A 105 0.26 14.11 -21.80
C ILE A 105 0.36 14.73 -23.19
N ASN A 106 -0.70 14.62 -23.98
CA ASN A 106 -0.79 15.24 -25.29
C ASN A 106 -1.01 16.76 -25.15
N ASP A 107 -0.15 17.55 -25.80
CA ASP A 107 -0.16 19.00 -25.78
C ASP A 107 -1.23 19.63 -26.69
N GLY A 108 -1.87 18.83 -27.54
CA GLY A 108 -2.92 19.27 -28.45
C GLY A 108 -2.42 20.04 -29.68
N LEU A 109 -1.10 20.14 -29.92
CA LEU A 109 -0.55 20.92 -31.04
C LEU A 109 -1.06 20.43 -32.41
N HIS A 110 -1.18 19.11 -32.59
CA HIS A 110 -1.67 18.51 -33.83
C HIS A 110 -3.20 18.31 -33.86
N ASN A 111 -3.84 18.24 -32.68
CA ASN A 111 -5.29 18.10 -32.56
C ASN A 111 -5.72 18.61 -31.18
N ASN A 112 -6.38 19.76 -31.17
CA ASN A 112 -6.87 20.40 -29.95
C ASN A 112 -7.86 19.52 -29.15
N LYS A 113 -8.56 18.57 -29.79
CA LYS A 113 -9.46 17.64 -29.11
C LYS A 113 -8.73 16.65 -28.20
N MET A 114 -7.42 16.50 -28.33
CA MET A 114 -6.61 15.55 -27.56
C MET A 114 -5.84 16.22 -26.41
N ILE A 115 -6.01 17.54 -26.19
CA ILE A 115 -5.31 18.25 -25.12
C ILE A 115 -5.61 17.63 -23.76
N GLY A 116 -4.57 17.42 -22.95
CA GLY A 116 -4.74 16.84 -21.60
C GLY A 116 -4.94 15.32 -21.60
N GLN A 117 -5.01 14.67 -22.76
CA GLN A 117 -5.11 13.22 -22.85
C GLN A 117 -3.81 12.56 -22.37
N ILE A 118 -3.92 11.59 -21.46
CA ILE A 118 -2.79 10.77 -21.05
C ILE A 118 -2.46 9.78 -22.17
N THR A 119 -1.26 9.89 -22.73
CA THR A 119 -0.80 9.00 -23.80
C THR A 119 0.05 7.86 -23.27
N ARG A 120 0.79 8.10 -22.17
CA ARG A 120 1.60 7.09 -21.50
C ARG A 120 1.57 7.28 -19.99
N TYR A 121 1.54 6.16 -19.28
CA TYR A 121 1.69 6.07 -17.84
C TYR A 121 2.92 5.21 -17.54
N HIS A 122 3.92 5.76 -16.84
CA HIS A 122 5.24 5.13 -16.64
C HIS A 122 5.88 4.65 -17.95
N GLY A 123 5.71 5.42 -19.04
CA GLY A 123 6.23 5.09 -20.37
C GLY A 123 5.40 4.07 -21.16
N ASN A 124 4.44 3.41 -20.54
CA ASN A 124 3.58 2.41 -21.18
C ASN A 124 2.27 3.02 -21.69
N THR A 125 1.79 2.54 -22.82
CA THR A 125 0.50 2.92 -23.41
C THR A 125 -0.68 2.06 -22.91
N THR A 126 -0.38 0.99 -22.16
CA THR A 126 -1.36 0.08 -21.59
C THR A 126 -1.00 -0.31 -20.16
N LEU A 127 -2.00 -0.65 -19.36
CA LEU A 127 -1.83 -1.17 -18.00
C LEU A 127 -1.63 -2.69 -18.02
N SER A 128 -0.64 -3.21 -17.29
CA SER A 128 -0.39 -4.66 -17.20
C SER A 128 -1.23 -5.38 -16.14
N TYR A 129 -2.01 -4.64 -15.34
CA TYR A 129 -2.77 -5.18 -14.21
C TYR A 129 -4.04 -5.93 -14.59
N TRP A 130 -4.62 -5.62 -15.75
CA TRP A 130 -5.88 -6.20 -16.23
C TRP A 130 -5.63 -7.20 -17.34
N ASN A 131 -6.48 -8.21 -17.47
CA ASN A 131 -6.36 -9.21 -18.55
C ASN A 131 -7.04 -8.76 -19.85
N SER A 132 -8.22 -8.14 -19.76
CA SER A 132 -8.99 -7.73 -20.94
C SER A 132 -8.38 -6.51 -21.63
N SER A 133 -8.33 -6.52 -22.96
CA SER A 133 -7.79 -5.41 -23.74
C SER A 133 -8.51 -4.09 -23.43
N THR A 134 -9.84 -4.11 -23.32
CA THR A 134 -10.64 -2.91 -23.00
C THR A 134 -10.31 -2.29 -21.66
N ALA A 135 -9.97 -3.07 -20.63
CA ALA A 135 -9.57 -2.55 -19.33
C ALA A 135 -8.11 -2.06 -19.28
N LYS A 136 -7.27 -2.51 -20.22
CA LYS A 136 -5.86 -2.09 -20.31
C LYS A 136 -5.68 -0.71 -20.91
N TYR A 137 -6.60 -0.27 -21.78
CA TYR A 137 -6.56 1.03 -22.42
C TYR A 137 -7.40 2.02 -21.62
N ASP A 138 -6.77 3.08 -21.10
CA ASP A 138 -7.49 4.23 -20.59
C ASP A 138 -7.97 5.07 -21.78
N LYS A 139 -9.12 4.70 -22.34
CA LYS A 139 -9.82 5.48 -23.36
C LYS A 139 -10.84 6.38 -22.67
N ARG A 140 -10.37 7.43 -22.01
CA ARG A 140 -11.19 8.59 -21.65
C ARG A 140 -10.76 9.80 -22.47
#